data_AF-A0AAN9Z6H9-F1
#
_entry.id   AF-A0AAN9Z6H9-F1
#
_cell.length_a   1.000
_cell.length_b   1.000
_cell.length_c   1.000
_cell.angle_alpha   90.00
_cell.angle_beta   90.00
_cell.angle_gamma   90.00
#
_symmetry.space_group_name_H-M   'P 1'
#
loop_
_entity.id
_entity.type
_entity.pdbx_description
1 polymer ?
#
loop_
_entity_poly.entity_id
_entity_poly.type
_entity_poly.pdbx_seq_one_letter_code
_entity_poly.pdbx_strand_id
1 'polypeptide(L)' 'MMAENKLKVPAINVNDSVTKSKFDNLYGCRESLIDGIKRATDIMLAGKVCVWQDMVMLAKAVPSPFEHLVEELL' A
#
# COMPACT_ATOMS: atom_id res chain seq x y z
N MET A 1 -22.56 -9.35 -5.38
CA MET A 1 -22.83 -8.98 -6.80
C MET A 1 -22.81 -10.16 -7.77
N MET A 2 -21.67 -10.78 -8.05
CA MET A 2 -21.63 -11.98 -8.91
C MET A 2 -22.36 -13.17 -8.27
N ALA A 3 -22.13 -13.42 -6.97
CA ALA A 3 -22.84 -14.44 -6.19
C ALA A 3 -24.36 -14.18 -6.02
N GLU A 4 -24.81 -12.94 -6.26
CA GLU A 4 -26.24 -12.57 -6.22
C GLU A 4 -26.85 -12.46 -7.63
N ASN A 5 -26.13 -12.87 -8.68
CA ASN A 5 -26.53 -12.74 -10.10
C ASN A 5 -26.95 -11.33 -10.52
N LYS A 6 -26.42 -10.28 -9.87
CA LYS A 6 -26.73 -8.87 -10.18
C LYS A 6 -25.81 -8.26 -11.24
N LEU A 7 -24.83 -9.00 -11.74
CA LEU A 7 -23.88 -8.53 -12.74
C LEU A 7 -24.55 -8.51 -14.12
N LYS A 8 -24.78 -7.31 -14.68
CA LYS A 8 -25.44 -7.14 -15.99
C LYS A 8 -24.51 -7.34 -17.19
N VAL A 9 -23.20 -7.38 -16.95
CA VAL A 9 -22.13 -7.49 -17.94
C VAL A 9 -21.02 -8.38 -17.38
N PRO A 10 -20.25 -9.07 -18.24
CA PRO A 10 -19.09 -9.83 -17.79
C PRO A 10 -18.05 -8.91 -17.15
N ALA A 11 -17.40 -9.37 -16.08
CA ALA A 11 -16.30 -8.68 -15.42
C ALA A 11 -15.09 -9.60 -15.28
N ILE A 12 -13.90 -9.03 -15.47
CA ILE A 12 -12.63 -9.71 -15.28
C ILE A 12 -11.95 -9.09 -14.07
N ASN A 13 -11.54 -9.91 -13.10
CA ASN A 13 -10.77 -9.43 -11.97
C ASN A 13 -9.29 -9.26 -12.37
N VAL A 14 -8.92 -8.02 -12.70
CA VAL A 14 -7.53 -7.67 -13.04
C VAL A 14 -6.64 -7.60 -11.80
N ASN A 15 -7.22 -7.40 -10.61
CA ASN A 15 -6.45 -7.27 -9.38
C ASN A 15 -5.70 -8.56 -9.04
N ASP A 16 -6.21 -9.73 -9.41
CA ASP A 16 -5.57 -11.01 -9.15
C ASP A 16 -4.39 -11.31 -10.08
N SER A 17 -4.14 -10.46 -11.07
CA SER A 17 -2.89 -10.51 -11.84
C SER A 17 -1.70 -10.33 -10.91
N VAL A 18 -0.64 -11.10 -11.14
CA VAL A 18 0.63 -11.00 -10.40
C VAL A 18 1.20 -9.59 -10.48
N THR A 19 1.12 -8.95 -11.65
CA THR A 19 1.63 -7.59 -11.88
C THR A 19 0.79 -6.52 -11.19
N LYS A 20 -0.46 -6.80 -10.85
CA LYS A 20 -1.33 -5.88 -10.13
C LYS A 20 -1.24 -6.15 -8.62
N SER A 21 -1.70 -7.30 -8.16
CA SER A 21 -1.77 -7.62 -6.73
C SER A 21 -0.42 -7.55 -6.02
N LYS A 22 0.66 -8.05 -6.64
CA LYS A 22 1.96 -8.15 -5.98
C LYS A 22 2.90 -6.99 -6.30
N PHE A 23 2.63 -6.23 -7.37
CA PHE A 23 3.47 -5.11 -7.77
C PHE A 23 2.81 -3.77 -7.42
N ASP A 24 1.64 -3.48 -7.98
CA ASP A 24 0.91 -2.24 -7.75
C ASP A 24 0.52 -2.06 -6.27
N ASN A 25 -0.11 -3.07 -5.65
CA ASN A 25 -0.51 -2.94 -4.23
C ASN A 25 0.70 -2.92 -3.27
N LEU A 26 1.86 -3.43 -3.69
CA LEU A 26 3.05 -3.53 -2.84
C LEU A 26 3.94 -2.30 -2.98
N TYR A 27 4.36 -1.99 -4.19
CA TYR A 27 5.28 -0.88 -4.45
C TYR A 27 4.55 0.46 -4.53
N GLY A 28 3.32 0.49 -5.08
CA GLY A 28 2.53 1.72 -5.15
C GLY A 28 2.21 2.30 -3.77
N CYS A 29 1.78 1.45 -2.84
CA CYS A 29 1.51 1.88 -1.47
C CYS A 29 2.77 2.23 -0.66
N ARG A 30 3.93 1.63 -0.99
CA ARG A 30 5.20 1.96 -0.33
C ARG A 30 5.64 3.40 -0.59
N GLU A 31 5.49 3.88 -1.82
CA GLU A 31 5.88 5.24 -2.22
C GLU A 31 4.83 6.27 -1.85
N SER A 32 3.59 6.07 -2.32
CA SER A 32 2.52 7.07 -2.23
C SER A 32 2.11 7.40 -0.79
N LEU A 33 2.20 6.44 0.12
CA LEU A 33 1.79 6.64 1.50
C LEU A 33 2.74 7.56 2.27
N ILE A 34 4.05 7.33 2.13
CA ILE A 34 5.07 8.16 2.78
C ILE A 34 5.02 9.58 2.22
N ASP A 35 4.89 9.68 0.90
CA ASP A 35 4.76 10.96 0.21
C ASP A 35 3.50 11.72 0.64
N GLY A 36 2.34 11.05 0.72
CA GLY A 36 1.11 11.65 1.22
C GLY A 36 1.21 12.19 2.65
N ILE A 37 1.85 11.43 3.55
CA ILE A 37 2.05 11.88 4.95
C ILE A 37 3.02 13.06 5.02
N LYS A 38 4.13 13.00 4.27
CA LYS A 38 5.10 14.11 4.18
C LYS A 38 4.42 15.38 3.69
N ARG A 39 3.67 15.31 2.57
CA ARG A 39 2.97 16.46 1.99
C ARG A 39 1.87 17.03 2.88
N ALA A 40 1.20 16.20 3.69
CA ALA A 40 0.09 16.65 4.52
C ALA A 40 0.54 17.28 5.86
N THR A 41 1.73 16.92 6.35
CA THR A 41 2.10 17.25 7.74
C THR A 41 3.49 17.87 7.89
N ASP A 42 4.35 17.79 6.87
CA ASP A 42 5.74 18.25 6.88
C ASP A 42 6.55 17.77 8.09
N ILE A 43 6.13 16.67 8.74
CA ILE A 43 6.80 16.13 9.92
C ILE A 43 7.95 15.21 9.52
N MET A 44 9.05 15.29 10.29
CA MET A 44 10.07 14.25 10.28
C MET A 44 9.43 12.94 10.78
N LEU A 45 9.38 11.95 9.89
CA LEU A 45 8.94 10.60 10.22
C LEU A 45 10.02 9.86 11.02
N ALA A 46 11.26 10.31 10.97
CA ALA A 46 12.38 9.64 11.59
C ALA A 46 12.33 9.58 13.12
N GLY A 47 12.59 8.40 13.68
CA GLY A 47 12.51 8.11 15.11
C GLY A 47 11.10 8.03 15.70
N LYS A 48 10.03 8.18 14.89
CA LYS A 48 8.64 8.10 15.37
C LYS A 48 8.09 6.69 15.28
N VAL A 49 7.26 6.31 16.25
CA VAL A 49 6.53 5.03 16.21
C VAL A 49 5.27 5.19 15.36
N CYS A 50 5.15 4.42 14.28
CA CYS A 50 3.92 4.33 13.49
C CYS A 50 3.21 3.00 13.77
N VAL A 51 1.88 3.05 13.82
CA VAL A 51 1.02 1.88 14.02
C VAL A 51 0.27 1.58 12.73
N TRP A 52 0.25 0.30 12.34
CA TRP A 52 -0.42 -0.20 11.13
C TRP A 52 -1.56 -1.12 11.51
N GLN A 53 -2.72 -0.98 10.86
CA GLN A 53 -3.92 -1.77 11.21
C GLN A 53 -4.23 -2.93 10.23
N ASP A 54 -3.70 -2.92 9.01
CA ASP A 54 -4.09 -3.89 7.96
C ASP A 54 -3.01 -4.93 7.62
N MET A 55 -3.38 -6.22 7.60
CA MET A 55 -2.45 -7.35 7.86
C MET A 55 -2.33 -8.45 6.78
N VAL A 56 -2.53 -8.16 5.48
CA VAL A 56 -2.40 -9.24 4.45
C VAL A 56 -1.45 -8.92 3.28
N MET A 57 -1.52 -7.72 2.70
CA MET A 57 -0.65 -7.31 1.57
C MET A 57 0.04 -5.96 1.83
N LEU A 58 -0.67 -5.00 2.43
CA LEU A 58 -0.11 -3.71 2.82
C LEU A 58 0.98 -3.82 3.89
N ALA A 59 0.83 -4.74 4.85
CA ALA A 59 1.87 -5.04 5.84
C ALA A 59 3.16 -5.64 5.25
N LYS A 60 3.16 -6.09 3.99
CA LYS A 60 4.37 -6.53 3.26
C LYS A 60 4.94 -5.43 2.37
N ALA A 61 4.10 -4.48 1.96
CA ALA A 61 4.46 -3.30 1.16
C ALA A 61 5.35 -2.36 1.95
N VAL A 62 5.03 -2.24 3.23
CA VAL A 62 5.80 -1.53 4.23
C VAL A 62 6.69 -2.58 4.90
N PRO A 63 8.02 -2.57 4.71
CA PRO A 63 8.89 -3.50 5.43
C PRO A 63 8.72 -3.33 6.95
N SER A 64 9.05 -4.38 7.69
CA SER A 64 8.73 -4.56 9.11
C SER A 64 9.29 -3.46 10.04
N PRO A 65 10.22 -2.60 9.59
CA PRO A 65 10.36 -1.23 10.05
C PRO A 65 10.35 -0.26 8.82
N PHE A 66 10.24 1.06 8.88
CA PHE A 66 11.32 1.90 9.39
C PHE A 66 12.74 1.42 9.04
N GLU A 67 12.95 0.62 8.00
CA GLU A 67 14.08 -0.34 7.96
C GLU A 67 15.45 0.30 8.08
N HIS A 68 15.57 1.57 7.63
CA HIS A 68 16.28 2.71 8.25
C HIS A 68 15.62 3.98 7.66
N LEU A 69 14.31 4.18 7.89
CA LEU A 69 13.55 5.42 7.57
C LEU A 69 13.47 6.02 6.15
N VAL A 70 13.67 5.25 5.07
CA VAL A 70 14.04 5.77 3.73
C VAL A 70 15.53 6.14 3.82
N GLU A 71 16.41 5.62 2.95
CA GLU A 71 17.89 5.61 3.08
C GLU A 71 18.61 7.01 3.10
N GLU A 72 18.02 8.06 3.68
CA GLU A 72 18.30 9.51 3.55
C GLU A 72 17.43 10.20 2.49
N LEU A 73 16.22 10.61 2.87
CA LEU A 73 15.47 11.72 2.25
C LEU A 73 15.18 11.71 0.71
N LEU A 74 15.59 10.70 -0.07
CA LEU A 74 15.55 10.69 -1.54
C LEU A 74 15.22 9.29 -2.09
#